data_AF-A0A1J5TUX2-F1
#
_entry.id   AF-A0A1J5TUX2-F1
#
_cell.length_a   1.000
_cell.length_b   1.000
_cell.length_c   1.000
_cell.angle_alpha   90.00
_cell.angle_beta   90.00
_cell.angle_gamma   90.00
#
_symmetry.space_group_name_H-M   'P 1'
#
loop_
_entity.id
_entity.type
_entity.pdbx_description
1 polymer ?
#
loop_
_entity_poly.entity_id
_entity_poly.type
_entity_poly.pdbx_seq_one_letter_code
_entity_poly.pdbx_strand_id
1 'polypeptide(L)'
;MTRPSFNEVYFSSVPKDLRADVIVGKEIDIIYKADQGMDYIWVKTANKDYGSWKSAQAIVHDVPGEFHMGINPNFEFDMDESFVFQGFPDLFVTTSSQEIDIMLIVDEGYTGGHSGTFIDVKNVGDNTTMILDGVNYVIDSPQGIDSAYLRTTTSPATPQFHLDYMVIHATDIKHVEIVPNQLFGLYPVFEMLNSEGGQLSFAIGGELTLGPIELKTSAVMMDLRVKEVGGYNILPTWLGIQKNGMDTEFGNDEKHYIMPEPGMSLISSIGATL
;
A
#
# COMPACT_ATOMS: atom_id res chain seq x y z
N MET A 1 21.42 21.03 15.41
CA MET A 1 20.23 21.24 16.25
C MET A 1 19.38 19.99 16.14
N THR A 2 18.98 19.39 17.25
CA THR A 2 17.94 18.34 17.28
C THR A 2 16.62 18.96 16.84
N ARG A 3 15.97 18.36 15.84
CA ARG A 3 14.63 18.77 15.42
C ARG A 3 13.65 18.45 16.56
N PRO A 4 12.70 19.32 16.92
CA PRO A 4 11.67 19.00 17.90
C PRO A 4 10.91 17.74 17.46
N SER A 5 10.72 16.80 18.38
CA SER A 5 9.87 15.63 18.20
C SER A 5 9.06 15.38 19.46
N PHE A 6 7.94 14.68 19.31
CA PHE A 6 7.20 14.13 20.43
C PHE A 6 6.69 12.73 20.05
N ASN A 7 6.62 11.86 21.06
CA ASN A 7 6.14 10.51 20.92
C ASN A 7 5.09 10.26 22.01
N GLU A 8 3.99 9.61 21.64
CA GLU A 8 2.91 9.25 22.52
C GLU A 8 2.60 7.76 22.36
N VAL A 9 2.35 7.09 23.48
CA VAL A 9 1.95 5.69 23.53
C VAL A 9 0.80 5.58 24.50
N TYR A 10 -0.30 4.97 24.04
CA TYR A 10 -1.50 4.74 24.81
C TYR A 10 -1.84 3.25 24.79
N PHE A 11 -2.08 2.71 25.97
CA PHE A 11 -2.59 1.36 26.19
C PHE A 11 -4.01 1.46 26.72
N SER A 12 -4.95 0.69 26.16
CA SER A 12 -6.35 0.70 26.61
C SER A 12 -6.50 0.23 28.06
N SER A 13 -5.62 -0.66 28.51
CA SER A 13 -5.53 -1.14 29.88
C SER A 13 -4.08 -1.47 30.25
N VAL A 14 -3.80 -1.59 31.55
CA VAL A 14 -2.49 -2.05 32.04
C VAL A 14 -2.68 -3.44 32.67
N PRO A 15 -2.15 -4.51 32.05
CA PRO A 15 -2.18 -5.87 32.59
C PRO A 15 -1.43 -5.98 33.92
N LYS A 16 -1.60 -7.11 34.62
CA LYS A 16 -0.85 -7.34 35.86
C LYS A 16 0.63 -7.57 35.57
N ASP A 17 0.91 -8.34 34.53
CA ASP A 17 2.27 -8.60 34.04
C ASP A 17 2.38 -8.05 32.62
N LEU A 18 3.14 -6.97 32.45
CA LEU A 18 3.34 -6.30 31.17
C LEU A 18 4.84 -6.13 30.88
N ARG A 19 5.26 -6.63 29.72
CA ARG A 19 6.50 -6.22 29.08
C ARG A 19 6.15 -5.62 27.72
N ALA A 20 6.39 -4.31 27.59
CA ALA A 20 6.22 -3.60 26.34
C ALA A 20 7.49 -2.83 26.01
N ASP A 21 8.04 -3.07 24.82
CA ASP A 21 9.11 -2.27 24.23
C ASP A 21 8.51 -1.54 23.03
N VAL A 22 8.47 -0.19 23.10
CA VAL A 22 7.93 0.65 22.02
C VAL A 22 9.02 1.61 21.56
N ILE A 23 9.53 1.39 20.34
CA ILE A 23 10.54 2.22 19.71
C ILE A 23 9.82 3.16 18.74
N VAL A 24 10.02 4.46 18.93
CA VAL A 24 9.27 5.51 18.25
C VAL A 24 10.20 6.61 17.77
N GLY A 25 10.09 6.92 16.49
CA GLY A 25 10.86 7.94 15.81
C GLY A 25 10.61 7.81 14.32
N LYS A 26 11.67 7.58 13.55
CA LYS A 26 11.50 7.24 12.14
C LYS A 26 10.72 5.94 11.94
N GLU A 27 10.92 4.96 12.82
CA GLU A 27 10.23 3.67 12.82
C GLU A 27 9.25 3.59 13.99
N ILE A 28 8.27 2.69 13.88
CA ILE A 28 7.40 2.28 14.98
C ILE A 28 7.59 0.77 15.18
N ASP A 29 8.16 0.36 16.31
CA ASP A 29 8.28 -1.06 16.68
C ASP A 29 7.57 -1.27 18.02
N ILE A 30 6.65 -2.22 18.08
CA ILE A 30 5.81 -2.54 19.23
C ILE A 30 5.99 -4.01 19.55
N ILE A 31 6.71 -4.30 20.63
CA ILE A 31 6.82 -5.65 21.20
C ILE A 31 5.98 -5.68 22.45
N TYR A 32 4.93 -6.51 22.46
CA TYR A 32 4.00 -6.67 23.56
C TYR A 32 3.96 -8.11 24.05
N LYS A 33 4.16 -8.29 25.35
CA LYS A 33 3.98 -9.55 26.05
C LYS A 33 3.30 -9.32 27.38
N ALA A 34 2.15 -9.96 27.58
CA ALA A 34 1.37 -9.85 28.81
C ALA A 34 0.56 -11.09 29.14
N ASP A 35 0.00 -11.13 30.35
CA ASP A 35 -0.88 -12.21 30.83
C ASP A 35 -2.28 -12.20 30.19
N GLN A 36 -2.68 -11.08 29.59
CA GLN A 36 -3.93 -10.90 28.88
C GLN A 36 -3.76 -9.98 27.65
N GLY A 37 -4.67 -10.12 26.69
CA GLY A 37 -4.78 -9.17 25.59
C GLY A 37 -5.31 -7.80 26.03
N MET A 38 -5.38 -6.87 25.10
CA MET A 38 -5.96 -5.55 25.32
C MET A 38 -6.77 -5.07 24.11
N ASP A 39 -7.72 -4.18 24.37
CA ASP A 39 -8.57 -3.65 23.30
C ASP A 39 -7.77 -2.90 22.23
N TYR A 40 -6.83 -2.03 22.61
CA TYR A 40 -5.98 -1.35 21.63
C TYR A 40 -4.66 -0.82 22.20
N ILE A 41 -3.66 -0.75 21.32
CA ILE A 41 -2.44 0.05 21.46
C ILE A 41 -2.51 1.17 20.43
N TRP A 42 -2.28 2.42 20.87
CA TRP A 42 -2.09 3.54 19.97
C TRP A 42 -0.72 4.15 20.18
N VAL A 43 0.05 4.20 19.09
CA VAL A 43 1.36 4.84 19.04
C VAL A 43 1.31 6.01 18.08
N LYS A 44 1.87 7.14 18.49
CA LYS A 44 2.05 8.31 17.64
C LYS A 44 3.45 8.86 17.81
N THR A 45 4.08 9.20 16.70
CA THR A 45 5.36 9.88 16.64
C THR A 45 5.22 11.06 15.70
N ALA A 46 5.83 12.18 16.07
CA ALA A 46 5.77 13.39 15.29
C ALA A 46 7.08 14.17 15.38
N ASN A 47 7.50 14.71 14.25
CA ASN A 47 8.67 15.56 14.12
C ASN A 47 8.30 16.88 13.45
N LYS A 48 8.97 17.95 13.86
CA LYS A 48 8.85 19.24 13.19
C LYS A 48 9.86 19.31 12.06
N ASP A 49 9.39 19.32 10.83
CA ASP A 49 10.21 19.52 9.63
C ASP A 49 9.71 20.68 8.77
N TYR A 50 10.65 21.49 8.25
CA TYR A 50 10.38 22.70 7.46
C TYR A 50 9.28 23.64 8.02
N GLY A 51 9.17 23.74 9.35
CA GLY A 51 8.20 24.60 10.02
C GLY A 51 6.80 23.99 10.21
N SER A 52 6.55 22.81 9.64
CA SER A 52 5.31 22.03 9.82
C SER A 52 5.52 20.82 10.73
N TRP A 53 4.48 20.38 11.42
CA TRP A 53 4.49 19.10 12.13
C TRP A 53 4.06 18.01 11.17
N LYS A 54 4.84 16.93 11.14
CA LYS A 54 4.53 15.70 10.42
C LYS A 54 4.45 14.57 11.43
N SER A 55 3.53 13.64 11.24
CA SER A 55 3.33 12.52 12.15
C SER A 55 3.14 11.19 11.44
N ALA A 56 3.51 10.13 12.14
CA ALA A 56 3.05 8.77 11.86
C ALA A 56 2.36 8.23 13.11
N GLN A 57 1.27 7.50 12.90
CA GLN A 57 0.52 6.87 13.97
C GLN A 57 0.06 5.48 13.58
N ALA A 58 0.14 4.56 14.52
CA ALA A 58 -0.33 3.19 14.40
C ALA A 58 -1.35 2.92 15.51
N ILE A 59 -2.52 2.41 15.14
CA ILE A 59 -3.55 1.94 16.06
C ILE A 59 -3.68 0.44 15.79
N VAL A 60 -3.48 -0.35 16.83
CA VAL A 60 -3.63 -1.80 16.78
C VAL A 60 -4.79 -2.16 17.70
N HIS A 61 -5.81 -2.85 17.18
CA HIS A 61 -6.97 -3.29 17.93
C HIS A 61 -6.93 -4.82 18.12
N ASP A 62 -7.59 -5.31 19.17
CA ASP A 62 -7.65 -6.74 19.52
C ASP A 62 -6.26 -7.37 19.74
N VAL A 63 -5.40 -6.65 20.48
CA VAL A 63 -4.01 -7.05 20.71
C VAL A 63 -3.96 -8.28 21.63
N PRO A 64 -3.38 -9.41 21.19
CA PRO A 64 -3.29 -10.62 21.99
C PRO A 64 -2.16 -10.55 23.02
N GLY A 65 -2.08 -11.57 23.89
CA GLY A 65 -1.06 -11.64 24.94
C GLY A 65 0.40 -11.68 24.44
N GLU A 66 0.64 -12.09 23.19
CA GLU A 66 1.93 -12.01 22.51
C GLU A 66 1.76 -11.37 21.12
N PHE A 67 2.41 -10.22 20.93
CA PHE A 67 2.30 -9.43 19.70
C PHE A 67 3.63 -8.72 19.43
N HIS A 68 4.07 -8.76 18.18
CA HIS A 68 5.17 -7.97 17.67
C HIS A 68 4.77 -7.37 16.33
N MET A 69 4.83 -6.06 16.24
CA MET A 69 4.67 -5.33 14.99
C MET A 69 5.84 -4.39 14.81
N GLY A 70 6.28 -4.23 13.58
CA GLY A 70 7.12 -3.10 13.20
C GLY A 70 6.66 -2.45 11.91
N ILE A 71 6.88 -1.14 11.85
CA ILE A 71 6.58 -0.27 10.73
C ILE A 71 7.85 0.49 10.40
N ASN A 72 8.46 0.14 9.26
CA ASN A 72 9.70 0.74 8.82
C ASN A 72 9.43 1.63 7.60
N PRO A 73 9.70 2.93 7.67
CA PRO A 73 9.55 3.78 6.50
C PRO A 73 10.64 3.52 5.46
N ASN A 74 10.27 3.58 4.19
CA ASN A 74 11.23 3.58 3.08
C ASN A 74 11.63 5.02 2.74
N PHE A 75 12.91 5.36 2.96
CA PHE A 75 13.46 6.71 2.73
C PHE A 75 14.11 6.88 1.37
N GLU A 76 14.41 5.77 0.69
CA GLU A 76 15.08 5.80 -0.60
C GLU A 76 14.09 6.26 -1.66
N PHE A 77 14.51 7.25 -2.44
CA PHE A 77 13.74 7.79 -3.55
C PHE A 77 14.64 7.82 -4.78
N ASP A 78 14.19 7.18 -5.83
CA ASP A 78 14.87 7.15 -7.12
C ASP A 78 13.94 7.73 -8.19
N MET A 79 14.42 8.77 -8.86
CA MET A 79 13.69 9.46 -9.93
C MET A 79 13.60 8.65 -11.21
N ASP A 80 14.46 7.64 -11.38
CA ASP A 80 14.50 6.79 -12.56
C ASP A 80 13.59 5.55 -12.41
N GLU A 81 13.07 5.30 -11.21
CA GLU A 81 12.21 4.15 -10.89
C GLU A 81 10.72 4.54 -10.77
N SER A 82 9.86 3.53 -10.75
CA SER A 82 8.41 3.74 -10.59
C SER A 82 8.10 4.40 -9.24
N PHE A 83 7.40 5.54 -9.27
CA PHE A 83 7.21 6.41 -8.10
C PHE A 83 6.06 6.02 -7.17
N VAL A 84 5.16 5.11 -7.60
CA VAL A 84 3.84 4.98 -6.97
C VAL A 84 3.92 4.40 -5.54
N PHE A 85 4.78 3.41 -5.33
CA PHE A 85 5.01 2.81 -4.01
C PHE A 85 6.26 3.34 -3.30
N GLN A 86 7.05 4.21 -3.93
CA GLN A 86 8.21 4.79 -3.25
C GLN A 86 7.76 5.58 -2.02
N GLY A 87 8.34 5.24 -0.87
CA GLY A 87 7.97 5.80 0.43
C GLY A 87 6.84 5.08 1.15
N PHE A 88 6.22 4.04 0.57
CA PHE A 88 5.34 3.14 1.32
C PHE A 88 6.13 2.50 2.46
N PRO A 89 5.56 2.41 3.67
CA PRO A 89 6.23 1.77 4.79
C PRO A 89 6.15 0.24 4.66
N ASP A 90 7.18 -0.43 5.14
CA ASP A 90 7.13 -1.85 5.41
C ASP A 90 6.36 -2.09 6.72
N LEU A 91 5.50 -3.09 6.73
CA LEU A 91 4.79 -3.59 7.90
C LEU A 91 5.13 -5.07 8.07
N PHE A 92 5.45 -5.48 9.30
CA PHE A 92 5.50 -6.89 9.66
C PHE A 92 4.77 -7.13 10.97
N VAL A 93 4.16 -8.31 11.09
CA VAL A 93 3.33 -8.72 12.23
C VAL A 93 3.63 -10.17 12.58
N THR A 94 3.99 -10.39 13.85
CA THR A 94 4.06 -11.71 14.49
C THR A 94 3.12 -11.68 15.68
N THR A 95 2.24 -12.67 15.78
CA THR A 95 1.11 -12.62 16.70
C THR A 95 0.64 -14.01 17.08
N SER A 96 0.10 -14.15 18.30
CA SER A 96 -0.58 -15.38 18.72
C SER A 96 -2.07 -15.45 18.33
N SER A 97 -2.60 -14.46 17.59
CA SER A 97 -4.00 -14.32 17.17
C SER A 97 -4.11 -14.01 15.67
N GLN A 98 -5.29 -14.26 15.09
CA GLN A 98 -5.64 -13.91 13.70
C GLN A 98 -6.70 -12.80 13.62
N GLU A 99 -7.01 -12.16 14.75
CA GLU A 99 -8.12 -11.20 14.86
C GLU A 99 -7.61 -9.76 15.05
N ILE A 100 -6.34 -9.48 14.73
CA ILE A 100 -5.77 -8.14 14.95
C ILE A 100 -6.15 -7.21 13.80
N ASP A 101 -6.68 -6.05 14.14
CA ASP A 101 -6.85 -4.94 13.20
C ASP A 101 -5.73 -3.90 13.36
N ILE A 102 -5.25 -3.37 12.25
CA ILE A 102 -4.14 -2.41 12.22
C ILE A 102 -4.51 -1.24 11.32
N MET A 103 -4.45 -0.05 11.89
CA MET A 103 -4.56 1.21 11.15
C MET A 103 -3.26 2.00 11.28
N LEU A 104 -2.62 2.26 10.16
CA LEU A 104 -1.44 3.11 10.04
C LEU A 104 -1.77 4.36 9.23
N ILE A 105 -1.36 5.50 9.75
CA ILE A 105 -1.54 6.81 9.11
C ILE A 105 -0.18 7.52 9.15
N VAL A 106 0.35 7.85 7.98
CA VAL A 106 1.64 8.52 7.81
C VAL A 106 1.42 9.79 7.00
N ASP A 107 1.76 10.93 7.60
CA ASP A 107 1.65 12.23 6.93
C ASP A 107 2.69 12.38 5.81
N GLU A 108 2.31 13.06 4.74
CA GLU A 108 3.22 13.50 3.66
C GLU A 108 4.48 14.16 4.23
N GLY A 109 5.67 13.74 3.82
CA GLY A 109 6.93 14.30 4.30
C GLY A 109 7.40 13.76 5.65
N TYR A 110 6.64 12.90 6.33
CA TYR A 110 7.10 12.26 7.58
C TYR A 110 8.30 11.35 7.32
N THR A 111 8.20 10.52 6.28
CA THR A 111 9.23 9.57 5.85
C THR A 111 10.21 10.19 4.85
N GLY A 112 10.26 11.51 4.73
CA GLY A 112 11.04 12.21 3.71
C GLY A 112 10.50 12.06 2.28
N GLY A 113 9.58 11.13 2.03
CA GLY A 113 8.81 11.02 0.80
C GLY A 113 7.75 12.12 0.67
N HIS A 114 7.28 12.36 -0.56
CA HIS A 114 6.26 13.38 -0.82
C HIS A 114 4.83 12.90 -0.52
N SER A 115 4.64 11.59 -0.44
CA SER A 115 3.34 10.95 -0.31
C SER A 115 2.94 10.71 1.14
N GLY A 116 1.64 10.79 1.41
CA GLY A 116 1.03 10.31 2.65
C GLY A 116 0.56 8.88 2.44
N THR A 117 0.58 8.06 3.49
CA THR A 117 0.16 6.66 3.42
C THR A 117 -0.88 6.35 4.50
N PHE A 118 -1.92 5.64 4.09
CA PHE A 118 -2.96 5.11 4.96
C PHE A 118 -3.08 3.61 4.70
N ILE A 119 -2.93 2.80 5.73
CA ILE A 119 -3.11 1.35 5.69
C ILE A 119 -4.14 1.01 6.76
N ASP A 120 -5.19 0.29 6.40
CA ASP A 120 -6.18 -0.28 7.30
C ASP A 120 -6.35 -1.74 6.94
N VAL A 121 -5.86 -2.64 7.79
CA VAL A 121 -5.89 -4.09 7.58
C VAL A 121 -6.61 -4.76 8.73
N LYS A 122 -7.43 -5.76 8.42
CA LYS A 122 -8.31 -6.43 9.37
C LYS A 122 -8.05 -7.92 9.45
N ASN A 123 -8.18 -8.46 10.66
CA ASN A 123 -7.93 -9.87 10.96
C ASN A 123 -6.57 -10.34 10.42
N VAL A 124 -5.52 -9.64 10.84
CA VAL A 124 -4.15 -9.95 10.44
C VAL A 124 -3.61 -11.10 11.25
N GLY A 125 -3.24 -12.18 10.56
CA GLY A 125 -2.65 -13.36 11.16
C GLY A 125 -1.14 -13.32 11.33
N ASP A 126 -0.62 -14.38 11.94
CA ASP A 126 0.81 -14.54 12.23
C ASP A 126 1.68 -14.58 10.98
N ASN A 127 2.88 -14.01 11.09
CA ASN A 127 3.88 -13.86 10.02
C ASN A 127 3.34 -13.11 8.79
N THR A 128 2.51 -12.10 9.02
CA THR A 128 2.08 -11.21 7.93
C THR A 128 3.14 -10.15 7.67
N THR A 129 3.43 -9.91 6.39
CA THR A 129 4.31 -8.85 5.92
C THR A 129 3.64 -8.07 4.79
N MET A 130 3.90 -6.77 4.75
CA MET A 130 3.60 -5.89 3.62
C MET A 130 4.84 -5.04 3.38
N ILE A 131 5.59 -5.32 2.33
CA ILE A 131 6.95 -4.77 2.16
C ILE A 131 7.14 -4.18 0.76
N LEU A 132 7.99 -3.16 0.68
CA LEU A 132 8.51 -2.65 -0.58
C LEU A 132 9.75 -3.46 -1.00
N ASP A 133 9.62 -4.33 -1.99
CA ASP A 133 10.72 -5.10 -2.58
C ASP A 133 11.18 -4.42 -3.89
N GLY A 134 12.20 -3.58 -3.78
CA GLY A 134 12.61 -2.70 -4.88
C GLY A 134 11.52 -1.67 -5.19
N VAL A 135 10.83 -1.85 -6.32
CA VAL A 135 9.66 -1.02 -6.70
C VAL A 135 8.33 -1.74 -6.48
N ASN A 136 8.36 -3.05 -6.18
CA ASN A 136 7.18 -3.88 -6.04
C ASN A 136 6.65 -3.78 -4.61
N TYR A 137 5.34 -3.77 -4.44
CA TYR A 137 4.74 -3.87 -3.11
C TYR A 137 4.17 -5.27 -2.92
N VAL A 138 4.72 -6.01 -1.96
CA VAL A 138 4.40 -7.42 -1.71
C VAL A 138 3.64 -7.54 -0.41
N ILE A 139 2.45 -8.15 -0.46
CA ILE A 139 1.69 -8.55 0.72
C ILE A 139 1.82 -10.06 0.82
N ASP A 140 2.28 -10.55 1.98
CA ASP A 140 2.34 -11.98 2.29
C ASP A 140 1.71 -12.21 3.67
N SER A 141 0.70 -13.05 3.74
CA SER A 141 -0.01 -13.40 4.96
C SER A 141 -0.37 -14.88 4.91
N PRO A 142 0.46 -15.77 5.48
CA PRO A 142 0.23 -17.21 5.43
C PRO A 142 -1.11 -17.66 6.05
N GLN A 143 -1.61 -16.88 7.01
CA GLN A 143 -2.90 -17.11 7.67
C GLN A 143 -4.05 -16.32 7.04
N GLY A 144 -3.76 -15.39 6.13
CA GLY A 144 -4.72 -14.52 5.47
C GLY A 144 -4.96 -13.18 6.20
N ILE A 145 -5.40 -12.20 5.41
CA ILE A 145 -5.95 -10.91 5.84
C ILE A 145 -7.37 -10.82 5.27
N ASP A 146 -8.36 -10.62 6.13
CA ASP A 146 -9.76 -10.54 5.69
C ASP A 146 -10.00 -9.32 4.81
N SER A 147 -9.43 -8.17 5.18
CA SER A 147 -9.50 -6.96 4.37
C SER A 147 -8.25 -6.13 4.51
N ALA A 148 -7.68 -5.72 3.38
CA ALA A 148 -6.60 -4.73 3.32
C ALA A 148 -7.05 -3.52 2.51
N TYR A 149 -6.97 -2.34 3.10
CA TYR A 149 -7.21 -1.05 2.45
C TYR A 149 -5.93 -0.23 2.50
N LEU A 150 -5.33 0.01 1.34
CA LEU A 150 -4.14 0.81 1.16
C LEU A 150 -4.51 2.07 0.39
N ARG A 151 -4.07 3.21 0.88
CA ARG A 151 -4.23 4.48 0.18
C ARG A 151 -2.95 5.29 0.28
N THR A 152 -2.58 5.89 -0.84
CA THR A 152 -1.54 6.92 -0.88
C THR A 152 -2.13 8.23 -1.39
N THR A 153 -1.63 9.34 -0.86
CA THR A 153 -2.00 10.69 -1.30
C THR A 153 -0.77 11.43 -1.79
N THR A 154 -0.97 12.19 -2.88
CA THR A 154 -0.12 13.31 -3.33
C THR A 154 1.36 12.98 -3.50
N SER A 155 1.77 12.73 -4.75
CA SER A 155 3.19 12.69 -5.12
C SER A 155 3.43 13.45 -6.42
N PRO A 156 4.38 14.41 -6.48
CA PRO A 156 4.97 14.85 -7.74
C PRO A 156 5.77 13.67 -8.30
N ALA A 157 5.12 12.92 -9.17
CA ALA A 157 5.63 11.68 -9.71
C ALA A 157 6.68 11.93 -10.79
N THR A 158 6.38 12.82 -11.74
CA THR A 158 7.29 13.32 -12.77
C THR A 158 6.88 14.76 -13.14
N PRO A 159 7.68 15.54 -13.90
CA PRO A 159 7.24 16.86 -14.38
C PRO A 159 5.95 16.82 -15.21
N GLN A 160 5.61 15.65 -15.76
CA GLN A 160 4.46 15.44 -16.63
C GLN A 160 3.31 14.71 -15.93
N PHE A 161 3.49 14.08 -14.78
CA PHE A 161 2.42 13.37 -14.07
C PHE A 161 2.38 13.74 -12.59
N HIS A 162 1.19 14.04 -12.10
CA HIS A 162 0.90 14.25 -10.70
C HIS A 162 -0.09 13.18 -10.22
N LEU A 163 0.26 12.47 -9.16
CA LEU A 163 -0.64 11.50 -8.53
C LEU A 163 -1.45 12.21 -7.42
N ASP A 164 -2.76 12.31 -7.59
CA ASP A 164 -3.65 12.84 -6.55
C ASP A 164 -3.88 11.77 -5.47
N TYR A 165 -4.22 10.56 -5.90
CA TYR A 165 -4.48 9.43 -5.02
C TYR A 165 -4.31 8.09 -5.75
N MET A 166 -3.97 7.06 -4.97
CA MET A 166 -4.19 5.67 -5.34
C MET A 166 -4.80 4.95 -4.13
N VAL A 167 -5.77 4.08 -4.40
CA VAL A 167 -6.48 3.26 -3.44
C VAL A 167 -6.48 1.82 -3.95
N ILE A 168 -6.08 0.90 -3.08
CA ILE A 168 -6.14 -0.54 -3.29
C ILE A 168 -6.92 -1.11 -2.12
N HIS A 169 -8.02 -1.79 -2.41
CA HIS A 169 -8.78 -2.51 -1.41
C HIS A 169 -8.88 -3.95 -1.84
N ALA A 170 -8.58 -4.89 -0.95
CA ALA A 170 -8.70 -6.30 -1.28
C ALA A 170 -9.17 -7.10 -0.08
N THR A 171 -9.76 -8.27 -0.35
CA THR A 171 -10.35 -9.15 0.65
C THR A 171 -9.78 -10.56 0.55
N ASP A 172 -9.75 -11.25 1.69
CA ASP A 172 -9.30 -12.64 1.82
C ASP A 172 -7.89 -12.87 1.23
N ILE A 173 -6.97 -11.91 1.44
CA ILE A 173 -5.65 -11.89 0.80
C ILE A 173 -4.68 -12.77 1.59
N LYS A 174 -3.97 -13.66 0.91
CA LYS A 174 -2.80 -14.35 1.46
C LYS A 174 -1.51 -13.96 0.78
N HIS A 175 -1.54 -13.68 -0.51
CA HIS A 175 -0.36 -13.21 -1.22
C HIS A 175 -0.76 -12.31 -2.38
N VAL A 176 -0.05 -11.21 -2.58
CA VAL A 176 -0.11 -10.45 -3.84
C VAL A 176 1.18 -9.68 -4.00
N GLU A 177 1.76 -9.77 -5.19
CA GLU A 177 2.85 -8.90 -5.62
C GLU A 177 2.30 -7.86 -6.59
N ILE A 178 2.41 -6.59 -6.22
CA ILE A 178 1.97 -5.46 -7.02
C ILE A 178 3.19 -4.84 -7.68
N VAL A 179 3.30 -5.01 -9.00
CA VAL A 179 4.42 -4.50 -9.80
C VAL A 179 3.99 -3.23 -10.52
N PRO A 180 4.51 -2.06 -10.12
CA PRO A 180 4.18 -0.81 -10.80
C PRO A 180 5.11 -0.61 -12.01
N ASN A 181 4.54 -0.64 -13.20
CA ASN A 181 5.21 -0.34 -14.46
C ASN A 181 4.85 1.05 -14.99
N GLN A 182 5.64 1.53 -15.95
CA GLN A 182 5.36 2.79 -16.65
C GLN A 182 5.38 2.57 -18.17
N LEU A 183 4.30 2.96 -18.85
CA LEU A 183 4.31 3.08 -20.29
C LEU A 183 4.92 4.42 -20.68
N PHE A 184 5.90 4.38 -21.57
CA PHE A 184 6.63 5.55 -22.08
C PHE A 184 7.28 6.43 -20.98
N GLY A 185 7.56 5.85 -19.80
CA GLY A 185 8.13 6.57 -18.65
C GLY A 185 7.19 7.59 -17.99
N LEU A 186 5.91 7.60 -18.35
CA LEU A 186 4.94 8.62 -17.91
C LEU A 186 3.68 8.03 -17.31
N TYR A 187 3.27 6.85 -17.77
CA TYR A 187 1.91 6.37 -17.58
C TYR A 187 1.89 5.13 -16.69
N PRO A 188 1.32 5.17 -15.47
CA PRO A 188 1.38 4.03 -14.55
C PRO A 188 0.50 2.87 -15.04
N VAL A 189 1.05 1.67 -14.97
CA VAL A 189 0.38 0.38 -15.19
C VAL A 189 0.70 -0.51 -14.00
N PHE A 190 -0.28 -1.20 -13.46
CA PHE A 190 -0.06 -2.10 -12.33
C PHE A 190 -0.28 -3.54 -12.77
N GLU A 191 0.72 -4.37 -12.52
CA GLU A 191 0.61 -5.81 -12.70
C GLU A 191 0.42 -6.47 -11.34
N MET A 192 -0.64 -7.26 -11.20
CA MET A 192 -0.82 -8.11 -10.03
C MET A 192 -0.30 -9.50 -10.38
N LEU A 193 0.74 -9.92 -9.67
CA LEU A 193 1.40 -11.21 -9.84
C LEU A 193 1.16 -12.09 -8.62
N ASN A 194 1.28 -13.39 -8.83
CA ASN A 194 1.24 -14.44 -7.80
C ASN A 194 0.05 -14.32 -6.82
N SER A 195 -1.06 -13.76 -7.28
CA SER A 195 -2.10 -13.28 -6.38
C SER A 195 -2.98 -14.42 -5.85
N GLU A 196 -2.99 -14.61 -4.54
CA GLU A 196 -3.89 -15.49 -3.79
C GLU A 196 -4.80 -14.62 -2.92
N GLY A 197 -6.04 -14.41 -3.36
CA GLY A 197 -7.05 -13.70 -2.59
C GLY A 197 -8.46 -13.80 -3.17
N GLY A 198 -9.40 -13.11 -2.53
CA GLY A 198 -10.79 -13.04 -2.96
C GLY A 198 -11.03 -11.92 -3.98
N GLN A 199 -11.34 -10.73 -3.48
CA GLN A 199 -11.69 -9.56 -4.29
C GLN A 199 -10.59 -8.50 -4.26
N LEU A 200 -10.49 -7.74 -5.34
CA LEU A 200 -9.59 -6.61 -5.50
C LEU A 200 -10.37 -5.43 -6.08
N SER A 201 -10.28 -4.29 -5.43
CA SER A 201 -10.77 -3.01 -5.90
C SER A 201 -9.60 -2.05 -6.03
N PHE A 202 -9.50 -1.37 -7.16
CA PHE A 202 -8.40 -0.47 -7.44
C PHE A 202 -8.91 0.86 -8.00
N ALA A 203 -8.40 1.97 -7.48
CA ALA A 203 -8.68 3.29 -8.01
C ALA A 203 -7.42 4.15 -7.98
N ILE A 204 -7.13 4.82 -9.08
CA ILE A 204 -6.03 5.78 -9.19
C ILE A 204 -6.54 7.04 -9.86
N GLY A 205 -6.06 8.19 -9.40
CA GLY A 205 -6.39 9.47 -9.98
C GLY A 205 -5.21 10.43 -9.94
N GLY A 206 -5.11 11.23 -10.98
CA GLY A 206 -4.05 12.21 -11.12
C GLY A 206 -4.23 13.08 -12.36
N GLU A 207 -3.20 13.86 -12.64
CA GLU A 207 -3.13 14.81 -13.72
C GLU A 207 -1.88 14.57 -14.56
N LEU A 208 -2.07 14.42 -15.87
CA LEU A 208 -1.00 14.28 -16.86
C LEU A 208 -0.90 15.57 -17.68
N THR A 209 0.27 16.20 -17.64
CA THR A 209 0.63 17.38 -18.43
C THR A 209 1.47 16.96 -19.63
N LEU A 210 0.92 17.11 -20.84
CA LEU A 210 1.59 16.87 -22.12
C LEU A 210 1.71 18.19 -22.89
N GLY A 211 2.80 18.92 -22.66
CA GLY A 211 3.01 20.24 -23.26
C GLY A 211 1.94 21.23 -22.78
N PRO A 212 1.09 21.79 -23.67
CA PRO A 212 0.00 22.69 -23.27
C PRO A 212 -1.29 21.97 -22.86
N ILE A 213 -1.33 20.63 -22.84
CA ILE A 213 -2.54 19.83 -22.56
C ILE A 213 -2.45 19.23 -21.16
N GLU A 214 -3.47 19.48 -20.34
CA GLU A 214 -3.68 18.82 -19.04
C GLU A 214 -4.80 17.78 -19.17
N LEU A 215 -4.53 16.53 -18.78
CA LEU A 215 -5.45 15.40 -18.86
C LEU A 215 -5.65 14.80 -17.46
N LYS A 216 -6.91 14.61 -17.07
CA LYS A 216 -7.24 13.90 -15.82
C LYS A 216 -7.26 12.39 -16.06
N THR A 217 -6.44 11.65 -15.33
CA THR A 217 -6.25 10.20 -15.55
C THR A 217 -7.23 9.32 -14.74
N SER A 218 -8.04 9.93 -13.87
CA SER A 218 -8.94 9.22 -12.94
C SER A 218 -10.25 8.73 -13.56
N ALA A 219 -10.43 8.85 -14.88
CA ALA A 219 -11.74 8.73 -15.49
C ALA A 219 -12.18 7.26 -15.65
N VAL A 220 -11.31 6.37 -16.12
CA VAL A 220 -11.66 5.00 -16.51
C VAL A 220 -10.48 4.08 -16.27
N MET A 221 -10.74 2.86 -15.79
CA MET A 221 -9.78 1.79 -15.54
C MET A 221 -10.10 0.59 -16.43
N MET A 222 -9.08 -0.10 -16.92
CA MET A 222 -9.19 -1.41 -17.59
C MET A 222 -8.55 -2.50 -16.74
N ASP A 223 -9.24 -3.64 -16.59
CA ASP A 223 -8.71 -4.91 -16.12
C ASP A 223 -8.51 -5.81 -17.33
N LEU A 224 -7.27 -6.21 -17.61
CA LEU A 224 -6.97 -7.28 -18.55
C LEU A 224 -6.37 -8.45 -17.78
N ARG A 225 -7.07 -9.60 -17.79
CA ARG A 225 -6.56 -10.82 -17.16
C ARG A 225 -6.02 -11.79 -18.18
N VAL A 226 -4.88 -12.38 -17.86
CA VAL A 226 -4.20 -13.34 -18.73
C VAL A 226 -3.79 -14.55 -17.92
N LYS A 227 -4.03 -15.74 -18.50
CA LYS A 227 -3.62 -17.01 -17.91
C LYS A 227 -2.35 -17.52 -18.58
N GLU A 228 -1.43 -18.03 -17.76
CA GLU A 228 -0.23 -18.69 -18.24
C GLU A 228 -0.48 -20.20 -18.37
N VAL A 229 -0.14 -20.80 -19.51
CA VAL A 229 -0.14 -22.26 -19.68
C VAL A 229 1.13 -22.69 -20.41
N GLY A 230 1.91 -23.56 -19.78
CA GLY A 230 3.14 -24.10 -20.35
C GLY A 230 4.25 -23.06 -20.54
N GLY A 231 4.31 -22.02 -19.71
CA GLY A 231 5.30 -20.94 -19.80
C GLY A 231 4.96 -19.83 -20.80
N TYR A 232 3.77 -19.87 -21.41
CA TYR A 232 3.30 -18.87 -22.36
C TYR A 232 1.98 -18.26 -21.88
N ASN A 233 1.91 -16.93 -21.91
CA ASN A 233 0.69 -16.17 -21.69
C ASN A 233 -0.27 -16.47 -22.85
N ILE A 234 -1.28 -17.31 -22.61
CA ILE A 234 -2.22 -17.73 -23.66
C ILE A 234 -3.59 -17.08 -23.46
N LEU A 235 -3.79 -16.03 -24.25
CA LEU A 235 -5.06 -15.33 -24.50
C LEU A 235 -5.66 -14.58 -23.28
N PRO A 236 -6.18 -13.36 -23.49
CA PRO A 236 -7.00 -12.68 -22.49
C PRO A 236 -8.15 -13.57 -22.03
N THR A 237 -8.24 -13.85 -20.73
CA THR A 237 -9.38 -14.57 -20.13
C THR A 237 -10.50 -13.62 -19.75
N TRP A 238 -10.16 -12.36 -19.47
CA TRP A 238 -11.11 -11.33 -19.06
C TRP A 238 -10.70 -9.93 -19.54
N LEU A 239 -11.69 -9.10 -19.82
CA LEU A 239 -11.56 -7.68 -20.07
C LEU A 239 -12.68 -6.92 -19.34
N GLY A 240 -12.33 -6.13 -18.33
CA GLY A 240 -13.21 -5.20 -17.63
C GLY A 240 -12.86 -3.75 -17.94
N ILE A 241 -13.87 -2.88 -18.10
CA ILE A 241 -13.67 -1.42 -18.18
C ILE A 241 -14.66 -0.75 -17.22
N GLN A 242 -14.16 0.05 -16.28
CA GLN A 242 -14.96 0.66 -15.23
C GLN A 242 -14.59 2.14 -15.03
N LYS A 243 -15.54 2.95 -14.58
CA LYS A 243 -15.36 4.40 -14.35
C LYS A 243 -15.16 4.68 -12.86
N ASN A 244 -14.22 5.56 -12.52
CA ASN A 244 -13.91 6.00 -11.16
C ASN A 244 -13.31 4.91 -10.24
N GLY A 245 -12.67 3.90 -10.81
CA GLY A 245 -12.15 2.74 -10.08
C GLY A 245 -12.60 1.45 -10.75
N MET A 246 -12.21 0.33 -10.16
CA MET A 246 -12.44 -0.99 -10.73
C MET A 246 -12.53 -2.04 -9.64
N ASP A 247 -13.62 -2.80 -9.66
CA ASP A 247 -13.80 -3.97 -8.80
C ASP A 247 -13.60 -5.24 -9.62
N THR A 248 -12.79 -6.16 -9.11
CA THR A 248 -12.36 -7.39 -9.78
C THR A 248 -12.12 -8.51 -8.76
N GLU A 249 -11.85 -9.73 -9.24
CA GLU A 249 -11.51 -10.90 -8.42
C GLU A 249 -10.11 -11.35 -8.81
N PHE A 250 -9.25 -11.74 -7.86
CA PHE A 250 -7.87 -12.15 -8.18
C PHE A 250 -7.79 -13.33 -9.16
N GLY A 251 -8.80 -14.20 -9.18
CA GLY A 251 -8.81 -15.37 -10.06
C GLY A 251 -7.76 -16.42 -9.66
N ASN A 252 -7.78 -17.58 -10.32
CA ASN A 252 -6.84 -18.67 -10.05
C ASN A 252 -5.73 -18.69 -11.09
N ASP A 253 -4.51 -18.32 -10.68
CA ASP A 253 -3.31 -18.19 -11.53
C ASP A 253 -3.49 -17.20 -12.70
N GLU A 254 -4.18 -16.09 -12.45
CA GLU A 254 -4.37 -15.02 -13.43
C GLU A 254 -3.43 -13.84 -13.12
N LYS A 255 -2.84 -13.26 -14.17
CA LYS A 255 -2.12 -11.98 -14.08
C LYS A 255 -3.08 -10.87 -14.48
N HIS A 256 -3.12 -9.80 -13.69
CA HIS A 256 -3.99 -8.64 -13.93
C HIS A 256 -3.17 -7.46 -14.40
N TYR A 257 -3.57 -6.82 -15.50
CA TYR A 257 -3.03 -5.55 -15.95
C TYR A 257 -4.07 -4.46 -15.71
N ILE A 258 -3.78 -3.56 -14.77
CA ILE A 258 -4.66 -2.46 -14.38
C ILE A 258 -4.13 -1.16 -14.98
N MET A 259 -4.95 -0.53 -15.84
CA MET A 259 -4.55 0.65 -16.61
C MET A 259 -5.56 1.81 -16.52
N PRO A 260 -5.15 3.02 -16.10
CA PRO A 260 -5.99 4.22 -16.20
C PRO A 260 -6.04 4.80 -17.63
N GLU A 261 -7.14 5.44 -18.05
CA GLU A 261 -7.19 6.29 -19.26
C GLU A 261 -6.40 7.59 -19.07
N PRO A 262 -5.69 8.15 -20.10
CA PRO A 262 -5.72 7.77 -21.51
C PRO A 262 -4.78 6.64 -21.98
N GLY A 263 -4.17 5.83 -21.10
CA GLY A 263 -3.24 4.76 -21.52
C GLY A 263 -3.82 3.82 -22.59
N MET A 264 -5.11 3.54 -22.46
CA MET A 264 -5.95 2.77 -23.39
C MET A 264 -6.10 3.40 -24.78
N SER A 265 -6.47 4.69 -24.83
CA SER A 265 -6.62 5.42 -26.10
C SER A 265 -5.28 5.51 -26.85
N LEU A 266 -4.17 5.65 -26.13
CA LEU A 266 -2.83 5.66 -26.73
C LEU A 266 -2.40 4.28 -27.28
N ILE A 267 -2.55 3.19 -26.52
CA ILE A 267 -2.25 1.83 -27.02
C ILE A 267 -3.16 1.48 -28.21
N SER A 268 -4.45 1.81 -28.15
CA SER A 268 -5.37 1.57 -29.28
C SER A 268 -4.94 2.33 -30.55
N SER A 269 -4.41 3.55 -30.39
CA SER A 269 -3.94 4.36 -31.53
C SER A 269 -2.63 3.82 -32.12
N ILE A 270 -1.71 3.32 -31.27
CA ILE A 270 -0.44 2.74 -31.73
C ILE A 270 -0.66 1.37 -32.36
N GLY A 271 -1.50 0.52 -31.78
CA GLY A 271 -1.89 -0.78 -32.34
C GLY A 271 -2.71 -0.68 -33.64
N ALA A 272 -3.41 0.44 -33.86
CA ALA A 272 -4.11 0.73 -35.12
C ALA A 272 -3.18 1.30 -36.22
N THR A 273 -1.93 1.64 -35.88
CA THR A 273 -0.96 2.24 -36.82
C THR A 273 0.16 1.27 -37.23
N LEU A 274 0.17 0.03 -36.69
CA LEU A 274 1.03 -1.10 -37.12
C LEU A 274 0.25 -2.06 -38.03
#